data_AF-A0A182K3R3-F1
#
_entry.id   AF-A0A182K3R3-F1
#
_cell.length_a   1.000
_cell.length_b   1.000
_cell.length_c   1.000
_cell.angle_alpha   90.00
_cell.angle_beta   90.00
_cell.angle_gamma   90.00
#
_symmetry.space_group_name_H-M   'P 1'
#
loop_
_entity.id
_entity.type
_entity.pdbx_description
1 polymer ?
#
loop_
_entity_poly.entity_id
_entity_poly.type
_entity_poly.pdbx_seq_one_letter_code
_entity_poly.pdbx_strand_id
1 'polypeptide(L)' 'MNGGAKDGPDMNVGPAWQKGYTGKGVVVSILDDGIQRNHPDLALNYAFWDICSISCSTTLSTFIASQTQT' A
#
# COMPACT_ATOMS: atom_id res chain seq x y z
N MET A 1 0.07 -1.81 26.36
CA MET A 1 1.46 -1.40 26.04
C MET A 1 1.97 -2.41 25.03
N ASN A 2 2.31 -1.97 23.81
CA ASN A 2 2.68 -2.85 22.69
C ASN A 2 4.11 -3.37 22.91
N GLY A 3 4.28 -4.22 23.93
CA GLY A 3 5.56 -4.72 24.42
C GLY A 3 6.47 -5.08 23.27
N GLY A 4 7.38 -4.15 22.94
CA GLY A 4 8.26 -4.24 21.77
C GLY A 4 9.14 -5.47 21.83
N ALA A 5 10.11 -5.57 20.92
CA ALA A 5 11.05 -6.67 20.98
C ALA A 5 11.69 -6.74 22.39
N LYS A 6 11.91 -7.97 22.87
CA LYS A 6 12.66 -8.22 24.10
C LYS A 6 13.97 -7.42 24.00
N ASP A 7 14.21 -6.55 24.97
CA ASP A 7 15.37 -5.65 25.08
C ASP A 7 15.30 -4.31 24.30
N GLY A 8 14.13 -3.92 23.80
CA GLY A 8 13.86 -2.54 23.33
C GLY A 8 14.17 -2.16 21.87
N PRO A 9 14.60 -3.03 20.93
CA PRO A 9 14.68 -2.64 19.53
C PRO A 9 13.28 -2.68 18.89
N ASP A 10 12.68 -1.52 18.68
CA ASP A 10 11.47 -1.34 17.88
C ASP A 10 11.66 -0.26 16.81
N MET A 11 10.76 -0.22 15.81
CA MET A 11 10.83 0.74 14.71
C MET A 11 10.43 2.17 15.13
N ASN A 12 10.10 2.41 16.40
CA ASN A 12 9.66 3.69 16.95
C ASN A 12 8.53 4.36 16.13
N VAL A 13 7.53 3.57 15.73
CA VAL A 13 6.40 4.03 14.89
C VAL A 13 5.29 4.73 15.68
N GLY A 14 5.28 4.60 17.02
CA GLY A 14 4.28 5.18 17.90
C GLY A 14 4.08 6.70 17.72
N PRO A 15 5.15 7.52 17.70
CA PRO A 15 5.04 8.95 17.45
C PRO A 15 4.45 9.30 16.07
N ALA A 16 4.69 8.49 15.04
CA ALA A 16 4.11 8.72 13.70
C ALA A 16 2.61 8.44 13.69
N TRP A 17 2.18 7.36 14.36
CA TRP A 17 0.75 7.02 14.51
C TRP A 17 -0.01 8.06 15.35
N GLN A 18 0.59 8.59 16.42
CA GLN A 18 0.01 9.68 17.21
C GLN A 18 -0.19 10.96 16.40
N LYS A 19 0.66 11.20 15.40
CA LYS A 19 0.51 12.30 14.44
C LYS A 19 -0.47 11.99 13.30
N GLY A 20 -1.08 10.80 13.27
CA GLY A 20 -2.09 10.38 12.29
C GLY A 20 -1.54 9.74 11.01
N TYR A 21 -0.22 9.54 10.89
CA TYR A 21 0.38 8.89 9.72
C TYR A 21 0.18 7.38 9.79
N THR A 22 -0.76 6.86 9.00
CA THR A 22 -1.17 5.43 9.05
C THR A 22 -0.88 4.65 7.77
N GLY A 23 -0.42 5.31 6.71
CA GLY A 23 -0.23 4.68 5.39
C GLY A 23 -1.51 4.59 4.55
N LYS A 24 -2.64 5.17 4.99
CA LYS A 24 -3.85 5.27 4.16
C LYS A 24 -3.55 6.00 2.84
N GLY A 25 -3.96 5.40 1.72
CA GLY A 25 -3.71 5.92 0.37
C GLY A 25 -2.38 5.48 -0.25
N VAL A 26 -1.57 4.69 0.46
CA VAL A 26 -0.36 4.06 -0.07
C VAL A 26 -0.68 2.62 -0.48
N VAL A 27 -0.36 2.25 -1.72
CA VAL A 27 -0.47 0.87 -2.21
C VAL A 27 0.92 0.23 -2.17
N VAL A 28 1.02 -0.93 -1.51
CA VAL A 28 2.27 -1.70 -1.39
C VAL A 28 2.11 -3.03 -2.12
N SER A 29 3.04 -3.34 -3.01
CA SER A 29 3.14 -4.64 -3.67
C SER A 29 4.12 -5.55 -2.94
N ILE A 30 3.70 -6.78 -2.64
CA ILE A 30 4.55 -7.83 -2.05
C ILE A 30 4.78 -8.88 -3.12
N LEU A 31 6.03 -9.09 -3.53
CA LEU A 31 6.42 -10.14 -4.47
C LEU A 31 6.89 -11.36 -3.67
N ASP A 32 5.96 -12.27 -3.41
CA ASP A 32 6.19 -13.48 -2.62
C ASP A 32 5.37 -14.65 -3.21
N ASP A 33 5.44 -15.83 -2.60
CA ASP A 33 4.73 -17.04 -3.02
C ASP A 33 3.20 -16.95 -2.92
N GLY A 34 2.68 -16.05 -2.08
CA GLY A 34 1.26 -15.73 -2.01
C GLY A 34 0.85 -14.95 -0.78
N ILE A 35 -0.42 -14.51 -0.76
CA ILE A 35 -1.05 -13.85 0.39
C ILE A 35 -2.47 -14.38 0.60
N GLN A 36 -2.85 -14.63 1.85
CA GLN A 36 -4.19 -15.08 2.20
C GLN A 36 -5.19 -13.92 2.16
N ARG A 37 -5.92 -13.82 1.05
CA ARG A 37 -6.83 -12.69 0.76
C ARG A 37 -8.04 -12.59 1.69
N ASN A 38 -8.44 -13.71 2.30
CA ASN A 38 -9.64 -13.82 3.14
C ASN A 38 -9.34 -13.75 4.64
N HIS A 39 -8.09 -13.47 5.05
CA HIS A 39 -7.77 -13.29 6.45
C HIS A 39 -8.47 -12.02 6.98
N PRO A 40 -9.18 -12.06 8.13
CA PRO A 40 -9.95 -10.90 8.63
C PRO A 40 -9.11 -9.63 8.78
N ASP A 41 -7.83 -9.75 9.13
CA ASP A 41 -6.91 -8.61 9.28
C ASP A 41 -6.39 -8.02 7.96
N LEU A 42 -6.48 -8.77 6.85
CA LEU A 42 -5.96 -8.36 5.54
C LEU A 42 -7.07 -8.05 4.53
N ALA A 43 -8.25 -8.67 4.69
CA ALA A 43 -9.36 -8.59 3.76
C ALA A 43 -9.82 -7.15 3.50
N LEU A 44 -9.77 -6.29 4.53
CA LEU A 44 -10.16 -4.88 4.41
C LEU A 44 -9.15 -4.02 3.64
N ASN A 45 -7.89 -4.45 3.56
CA ASN A 45 -6.79 -3.69 2.92
C ASN A 45 -6.26 -4.36 1.65
N TYR A 46 -6.88 -5.45 1.19
CA TYR A 46 -6.44 -6.18 0.00
C TYR A 46 -6.96 -5.50 -1.28
N ALA A 47 -6.08 -4.78 -1.98
CA ALA A 47 -6.39 -4.09 -3.22
C ALA A 47 -6.27 -5.04 -4.44
N PHE A 48 -7.36 -5.75 -4.75
CA PHE A 48 -7.41 -6.64 -5.93
C PHE A 48 -7.32 -5.87 -7.26
N TRP A 49 -7.93 -4.68 -7.33
CA TRP A 49 -8.10 -3.92 -8.57
C TRP A 49 -6.83 -3.18 -9.02
N ASP A 50 -6.02 -2.69 -8.09
CA ASP A 50 -4.84 -1.87 -8.40
C ASP A 50 -3.71 -2.68 -9.03
N ILE A 51 -3.52 -3.93 -8.60
CA ILE A 51 -2.49 -4.82 -9.16
C ILE A 51 -2.75 -5.12 -10.65
N CYS A 52 -4.02 -5.29 -11.04
CA CYS A 52 -4.37 -5.48 -12.45
C CYS A 52 -4.15 -4.18 -13.26
N SER A 53 -4.46 -3.02 -12.67
CA SER A 53 -4.32 -1.70 -13.31
C SER A 53 -2.88 -1.23 -13.48
N ILE A 54 -1.95 -1.64 -12.61
CA ILE A 54 -0.51 -1.32 -12.77
C ILE A 54 0.04 -1.86 -14.10
N SER A 55 -0.51 -2.98 -14.61
CA SER A 55 -0.15 -3.51 -15.93
C SER A 55 -0.78 -2.75 -17.11
N CYS A 56 -1.79 -1.91 -16.87
CA CYS A 56 -2.58 -1.24 -17.90
C CYS A 56 -2.37 0.30 -17.94
N SER A 57 -1.94 0.92 -16.83
CA SER A 57 -1.86 2.38 -16.72
C SER A 57 -0.61 3.00 -17.36
N THR A 58 0.50 2.27 -17.48
CA THR A 58 1.73 2.78 -18.14
C THR A 58 1.58 2.98 -19.65
N THR A 59 0.54 2.45 -20.28
CA THR A 59 0.27 2.67 -21.72
C THR A 59 -0.81 3.74 -21.98
N LEU A 60 -1.62 4.10 -20.98
CA LEU A 60 -2.70 5.09 -21.14
C LEU A 60 -2.30 6.51 -20.70
N SER A 61 -1.37 6.66 -19.74
CA SER A 61 -0.96 7.99 -19.25
C SER A 61 -0.22 8.83 -20.32
N THR A 62 0.43 8.18 -21.29
CA THR A 62 1.10 8.87 -22.40
C THR A 62 0.13 9.31 -23.51
N PHE A 63 -1.10 8.79 -23.57
CA PHE A 63 -2.04 9.10 -24.65
C PHE A 63 -2.95 10.31 -24.35
N ILE A 64 -3.15 10.67 -23.08
CA ILE A 64 -4.02 11.80 -22.71
C ILE A 64 -3.27 13.14 -22.68
N ALA A 65 -1.93 13.14 -22.56
CA ALA A 65 -1.12 14.37 -22.56
C ALA A 65 -0.88 14.98 -23.96
N SER A 66 -1.25 14.29 -25.05
CA SER A 66 -1.04 14.76 -26.43
C SER A 66 -2.25 15.45 -27.06
N GLN A 67 -3.42 15.46 -26.42
CA GLN A 67 -4.69 15.86 -27.07
C GLN A 67 -5.32 17.14 -26.49
N THR A 68 -4.54 18.00 -25.82
CA THR A 68 -4.97 19.38 -25.52
C THR A 68 -3.97 20.39 -26.08
N GLN A 69 -3.79 20.37 -27.40
CA GLN A 69 -3.32 21.54 -28.13
C GLN A 69 -4.03 21.61 -29.49
N THR A 70 -5.26 22.10 -29.46
CA THR A 70 -5.87 22.96 -30.47
C THR A 70 -7.06 23.68 -29.85
#